data_AF-A0A9N9PHZ4-F1
#
_entry.id   AF-A0A9N9PHZ4-F1
#
_cell.length_a   1.000
_cell.length_b   1.000
_cell.length_c   1.000
_cell.angle_alpha   90.00
_cell.angle_beta   90.00
_cell.angle_gamma   90.00
#
_symmetry.space_group_name_H-M   'P 1'
#
loop_
_entity.id
_entity.type
_entity.pdbx_description
1 polymer ?
#
loop_
_entity_poly.entity_id
_entity_poly.type
_entity_poly.pdbx_seq_one_letter_code
_entity_poly.pdbx_strand_id
1 'polypeptide(L)'
;NMKIDPNDPFITKIRSNPRILSTIQELVQLLQSKGVDLNSGQTPSMIQMAKLASDKEVSAKLVIIDSQLREAGITLDGETARR
;
A
#
# COMPACT_ATOMS: atom_id res chain seq x y z
N ASN A 1 -2.08 16.93 7.42
CA ASN A 1 -2.04 16.01 8.58
C ASN A 1 -3.17 15.01 8.50
N MET A 2 -3.01 13.93 7.74
CA MET A 2 -3.92 12.79 7.81
C MET A 2 -3.50 11.97 9.02
N LYS A 3 -4.17 12.16 10.16
CA LYS A 3 -3.97 11.32 11.34
C LYS A 3 -4.70 10.01 11.07
N ILE A 4 -3.96 9.00 10.60
CA ILE A 4 -4.50 7.65 10.49
C ILE A 4 -4.75 7.17 11.92
N ASP A 5 -6.02 6.99 12.29
CA ASP A 5 -6.38 6.52 13.61
C ASP A 5 -5.91 5.07 13.76
N PRO A 6 -5.10 4.73 14.78
CA PRO A 6 -4.57 3.38 14.93
C PRO A 6 -5.65 2.34 15.24
N ASN A 7 -6.86 2.79 15.63
CA ASN A 7 -8.05 1.98 15.85
C ASN A 7 -8.99 1.96 14.64
N ASP A 8 -8.60 2.59 13.53
CA ASP A 8 -9.39 2.56 12.32
C ASP A 8 -9.65 1.09 11.92
N PRO A 9 -10.90 0.70 11.61
CA PRO A 9 -11.23 -0.67 11.26
C PRO A 9 -10.40 -1.20 10.09
N PHE A 10 -9.96 -0.32 9.17
CA PHE A 10 -9.03 -0.66 8.10
C PHE A 10 -7.66 -1.07 8.65
N ILE A 11 -7.07 -0.24 9.53
CA ILE A 11 -5.76 -0.50 10.14
C ILE A 11 -5.78 -1.73 11.03
N THR A 12 -6.87 -1.94 11.78
CA THR A 12 -7.05 -3.10 12.64
C THR A 12 -7.12 -4.39 11.83
N LYS A 13 -7.87 -4.40 10.72
CA LYS A 13 -7.97 -5.58 9.83
C LYS A 13 -6.64 -5.88 9.12
N ILE A 14 -5.90 -4.86 8.69
CA ILE A 14 -4.56 -5.05 8.11
C ILE A 14 -3.58 -5.59 9.16
N ARG A 15 -3.54 -5.02 10.37
CA ARG A 15 -2.66 -5.51 11.45
C ARG A 15 -2.99 -6.94 11.88
N SER A 16 -4.26 -7.33 11.79
CA SER A 16 -4.71 -8.67 12.13
C SER A 16 -4.43 -9.71 11.04
N ASN A 17 -3.95 -9.29 9.87
CA ASN A 17 -3.62 -10.18 8.77
C ASN A 17 -2.10 -10.16 8.47
N PRO A 18 -1.32 -11.11 9.02
CA PRO A 18 0.14 -11.13 8.86
C PRO A 18 0.59 -11.32 7.40
N ARG A 19 -0.27 -11.89 6.55
CA ARG A 19 0.00 -12.06 5.12
C ARG A 19 0.03 -10.71 4.40
N ILE A 20 -0.96 -9.87 4.67
CA ILE A 20 -1.06 -8.51 4.12
C ILE A 20 0.13 -7.67 4.57
N LEU A 21 0.50 -7.74 5.86
CA LEU A 21 1.68 -7.04 6.38
C LEU A 21 2.97 -7.45 5.67
N SER A 22 3.16 -8.75 5.46
CA SER A 22 4.34 -9.28 4.76
C SER A 22 4.39 -8.76 3.31
N THR A 23 3.28 -8.81 2.58
CA THR A 23 3.23 -8.33 1.20
C THR A 23 3.41 -6.80 1.10
N ILE A 24 2.90 -6.03 2.07
CA ILE A 24 3.17 -4.58 2.16
C ILE A 24 4.67 -4.32 2.40
N GLN A 25 5.32 -5.07 3.30
CA GLN A 25 6.77 -4.94 3.53
C GLN A 25 7.57 -5.25 2.27
N GLU A 26 7.19 -6.29 1.53
CA GLU A 26 7.81 -6.62 0.25
C GLU A 26 7.61 -5.51 -0.80
N LEU A 27 6.44 -4.87 -0.83
CA LEU A 27 6.20 -3.72 -1.70
C LEU A 27 7.11 -2.55 -1.30
N VAL A 28 7.22 -2.23 -0.02
CA VAL A 28 8.11 -1.16 0.47
C VAL A 28 9.57 -1.43 0.09
N GLN A 29 10.05 -2.65 0.30
CA GLN A 29 11.39 -3.08 -0.11
C GLN A 29 11.60 -2.94 -1.63
N LEU A 30 10.61 -3.34 -2.42
CA LEU A 30 10.66 -3.22 -3.87
C LEU A 30 10.74 -1.77 -4.32
N LEU A 31 9.92 -0.89 -3.72
CA LEU A 31 9.91 0.54 -4.01
C LEU A 31 11.25 1.20 -3.64
N GLN A 32 11.81 0.86 -2.48
CA GLN A 32 13.14 1.29 -2.06
C GLN A 32 14.23 0.82 -3.04
N SER A 33 14.18 -0.44 -3.48
CA SER A 33 15.11 -0.98 -4.48
C SER A 33 15.02 -0.27 -5.83
N LYS A 34 13.86 0.34 -6.15
CA LYS A 34 13.65 1.13 -7.37
C LYS A 34 14.00 2.62 -7.18
N GLY A 35 14.59 2.98 -6.04
CA GLY A 35 15.03 4.33 -5.73
C GLY A 35 13.90 5.25 -5.27
N VAL A 36 12.80 4.68 -4.75
CA VAL A 36 11.73 5.44 -4.12
C VAL A 36 11.93 5.44 -2.61
N ASP A 37 12.27 6.60 -2.07
CA ASP A 37 12.38 6.77 -0.64
C ASP A 37 11.00 7.00 -0.02
N LEU A 38 10.57 6.06 0.83
CA LEU A 38 9.31 6.13 1.56
C LEU A 38 9.52 6.49 3.04
N ASN A 39 10.77 6.59 3.49
CA ASN A 39 11.13 6.83 4.88
C ASN A 39 11.13 8.32 5.23
N SER A 40 11.40 9.20 4.26
CA SER A 40 11.51 10.64 4.46
C SER A 40 10.15 11.35 4.58
N GLY A 41 9.03 10.61 4.43
CA GLY A 41 7.69 11.20 4.35
C GLY A 41 7.47 12.07 3.11
N GLN A 42 8.41 12.07 2.16
CA GLN A 42 8.32 12.80 0.90
C GLN A 42 7.56 11.96 -0.12
N THR A 43 6.59 12.56 -0.78
CA THR A 43 5.90 11.93 -1.90
C THR A 43 6.88 11.70 -3.05
N PRO A 44 6.83 10.53 -3.74
CA PRO A 44 7.68 10.27 -4.89
C PRO A 44 7.47 11.34 -5.97
N SER A 45 8.53 11.71 -6.68
CA SER A 45 8.41 12.62 -7.83
C SER A 45 7.50 12.03 -8.92
N MET A 46 6.93 12.89 -9.78
CA MET A 46 6.08 12.43 -10.89
C MET A 46 6.79 11.41 -11.79
N ILE A 47 8.10 11.55 -11.99
CA ILE A 47 8.89 10.61 -12.79
C ILE A 47 9.02 9.25 -12.07
N GLN A 48 9.25 9.26 -10.76
CA GLN A 48 9.26 8.03 -9.96
C GLN A 48 7.89 7.36 -10.01
N MET A 49 6.79 8.10 -9.83
CA MET A 49 5.43 7.58 -9.95
C MET A 49 5.16 6.95 -11.32
N ALA A 50 5.57 7.59 -12.41
CA ALA A 50 5.42 7.04 -13.75
C ALA A 50 6.21 5.74 -13.97
N LYS A 51 7.43 5.67 -13.41
CA LYS A 51 8.24 4.44 -13.41
C LYS A 51 7.57 3.33 -12.62
N LEU A 52 7.05 3.62 -11.43
CA LEU A 52 6.33 2.65 -10.61
C LEU A 52 5.08 2.12 -11.31
N ALA A 53 4.30 3.00 -11.95
CA ALA A 53 3.11 2.63 -12.69
C ALA A 53 3.41 1.72 -13.89
N SER A 54 4.57 1.91 -14.53
CA SER A 54 5.02 1.09 -15.66
C SER A 54 5.74 -0.19 -15.23
N ASP A 55 6.02 -0.34 -13.94
CA ASP A 55 6.77 -1.47 -13.41
C ASP A 55 5.84 -2.66 -13.16
N LYS A 56 6.05 -3.74 -13.91
CA LYS A 56 5.22 -4.94 -13.83
C LYS A 56 5.26 -5.62 -12.47
N GLU A 57 6.40 -5.52 -11.77
CA GLU A 57 6.58 -6.17 -10.48
C GLU A 57 5.86 -5.41 -9.37
N VAL A 58 5.90 -4.08 -9.42
CA VAL A 58 5.11 -3.20 -8.54
C VAL A 58 3.62 -3.45 -8.78
N SER A 59 3.19 -3.44 -10.05
CA SER A 59 1.79 -3.68 -10.43
C SER A 59 1.31 -5.06 -9.96
N ALA A 60 2.12 -6.11 -10.14
CA ALA A 60 1.78 -7.45 -9.65
C ALA A 60 1.64 -7.49 -8.12
N LYS A 61 2.56 -6.87 -7.36
CA LYS A 61 2.43 -6.80 -5.90
C LYS A 61 1.19 -6.03 -5.46
N LEU A 62 0.81 -4.96 -6.15
CA LEU A 62 -0.42 -4.22 -5.87
C LEU A 62 -1.67 -5.07 -6.09
N VAL A 63 -1.72 -5.87 -7.17
CA VAL A 63 -2.83 -6.81 -7.43
C VAL A 63 -2.93 -7.88 -6.35
N ILE A 64 -1.80 -8.38 -5.85
CA ILE A 64 -1.77 -9.36 -4.76
C ILE A 64 -2.31 -8.73 -3.47
N ILE A 65 -1.89 -7.49 -3.15
CA ILE A 65 -2.39 -6.76 -1.97
C ILE A 65 -3.90 -6.53 -2.09
N ASP A 66 -4.39 -6.08 -3.24
CA ASP A 66 -5.84 -5.89 -3.48
C ASP A 66 -6.62 -7.21 -3.30
N SER A 67 -6.09 -8.32 -3.83
CA SER A 67 -6.69 -9.64 -3.66
C SER A 67 -6.76 -10.05 -2.18
N GLN A 68 -5.65 -9.90 -1.45
CA GLN A 68 -5.59 -10.26 -0.02
C GLN A 68 -6.49 -9.35 0.83
N LEU A 69 -6.59 -8.07 0.50
CA LEU A 69 -7.51 -7.14 1.15
C LEU A 69 -8.96 -7.58 0.92
N ARG A 70 -9.34 -7.90 -0.32
CA ARG A 70 -10.68 -8.42 -0.64
C ARG A 70 -10.99 -9.74 0.09
N GLU A 71 -10.04 -10.66 0.12
CA GLU A 71 -10.16 -11.93 0.87
C GLU A 71 -10.36 -11.69 2.38
N ALA A 72 -9.73 -10.64 2.92
CA ALA A 72 -9.90 -10.23 4.32
C ALA A 72 -11.20 -9.44 4.57
N GLY A 73 -12.08 -9.31 3.56
CA GLY A 73 -13.30 -8.51 3.65
C GLY A 73 -13.01 -7.01 3.84
N ILE A 74 -11.88 -6.56 3.30
CA ILE A 74 -11.48 -5.16 3.23
C ILE A 74 -11.67 -4.71 1.78
N THR A 75 -12.84 -4.14 1.49
CA THR A 75 -13.06 -3.46 0.22
C THR A 75 -12.46 -2.07 0.35
N LEU A 76 -11.47 -1.72 -0.48
CA LEU A 76 -11.06 -0.33 -0.71
C LEU A 76 -12.17 0.37 -1.50
N ASP A 77 -13.33 0.55 -0.88
CA ASP A 77 -14.39 1.32 -1.50
C ASP A 77 -13.99 2.80 -1.42
N GLY A 78 -14.00 3.48 -2.57
CA GLY A 78 -13.62 4.89 -2.69
C GLY A 78 -14.46 5.82 -1.80
N GLU A 79 -15.57 5.35 -1.24
CA GLU A 79 -16.34 6.04 -0.22
C GLU A 79 -15.61 6.14 1.13
N THR A 80 -14.78 5.16 1.50
CA THR A 80 -14.00 5.15 2.76
C THR A 80 -12.85 6.15 2.73
N ALA A 81 -12.29 6.44 1.55
CA ALA A 81 -11.24 7.46 1.37
C ALA A 81 -11.79 8.90 1.27
N ARG A 82 -13.12 9.06 1.19
CA ARG A 82 -13.80 10.37 1.04
C ARG A 82 -14.61 10.83 2.25
N ARG A 83 -14.64 10.07 3.36
CA ARG A 83 -15.29 10.49 4.60
C ARG A 83 -14.32 11.07 5.62
#